data_AF-A0A507CF08-F1
#
_entry.id   AF-A0A507CF08-F1
#
_cell.length_a   1.000
_cell.length_b   1.000
_cell.length_c   1.000
_cell.angle_alpha   90.00
_cell.angle_beta   90.00
_cell.angle_gamma   90.00
#
_symmetry.space_group_name_H-M   'P 1'
#
loop_
_entity.id
_entity.type
_entity.pdbx_description
1 polymer ?
#
loop_
_entity_poly.entity_id
_entity_poly.type
_entity_poly.pdbx_seq_one_letter_code
_entity_poly.pdbx_strand_id
1 'polypeptide(L)'
;MATSALLSYTESVCLAVVLEDALNQLSVLDDLPSLPNDDKSLKTLSGKQSKSSSNTAQNTARVALERANTEALLSRAAREIREVRQFTSLSNAVKEESERRHALQNTLERENAAVSKLASLKQDLAREKTLLEEELTEASQAAQELRDTISEVTVSATVEQKFIRKETVAHEESARQQCSTIETKLMEENQLWLRKIELEDVAHEKIMEFLTRQREDVERQVEEWMVKYEQDTEAKATAIENIKHERATNVDKFEQLVQMFEELEHAMEEERKKAEDEKKLMMQKSQSARRLQRWWRGQLEKKRASAKAKKPKGKKK
;
A
#
# COMPACT_ATOMS: atom_id res chain seq x y z
N MET A 1 -15.71 -48.26 99.18
CA MET A 1 -15.84 -48.64 100.60
C MET A 1 -16.15 -50.13 100.67
N ALA A 2 -15.16 -50.97 100.96
CA ALA A 2 -15.40 -52.37 101.25
C ALA A 2 -15.67 -52.49 102.76
N THR A 3 -16.90 -52.81 103.11
CA THR A 3 -17.30 -53.19 104.46
C THR A 3 -16.49 -54.41 104.88
N SER A 4 -15.54 -54.24 105.81
CA SER A 4 -14.87 -55.36 106.47
C SER A 4 -15.91 -56.06 107.36
N ALA A 5 -16.56 -57.09 106.82
CA ALA A 5 -17.40 -57.96 107.63
C ALA A 5 -16.53 -58.59 108.72
N LEU A 6 -16.96 -58.48 109.99
CA LEU A 6 -16.34 -59.18 111.11
C LEU A 6 -16.56 -60.68 110.91
N LEU A 7 -15.47 -61.44 110.79
CA LEU A 7 -15.53 -62.89 110.68
C LEU A 7 -16.15 -63.48 111.95
N SER A 8 -17.02 -64.49 111.80
CA SER A 8 -17.46 -65.25 112.95
C SER A 8 -16.27 -65.99 113.58
N TYR A 9 -16.34 -66.31 114.87
CA TYR A 9 -15.21 -66.92 115.59
C TYR A 9 -14.74 -68.23 114.95
N THR A 10 -15.67 -69.06 114.49
CA THR A 10 -15.37 -70.33 113.82
C THR A 10 -14.70 -70.12 112.46
N GLU A 11 -15.15 -69.12 111.69
CA GLU A 11 -14.54 -68.77 110.40
C GLU A 11 -13.13 -68.20 110.59
N SER A 12 -12.93 -67.38 111.62
CA SER A 12 -11.65 -66.78 111.98
C SER A 12 -10.60 -67.83 112.34
N VAL A 13 -10.98 -68.85 113.13
CA VAL A 13 -10.07 -69.95 113.52
C VAL A 13 -9.75 -70.84 112.32
N CYS A 14 -10.76 -71.23 111.53
CA CYS A 14 -10.54 -72.03 110.32
C CYS A 14 -9.66 -71.31 109.30
N LEU A 15 -9.88 -70.02 109.04
CA LEU A 15 -9.07 -69.24 108.11
C LEU A 15 -7.63 -69.03 108.60
N ALA A 16 -7.43 -68.81 109.90
CA ALA A 16 -6.08 -68.71 110.47
C ALA A 16 -5.30 -70.02 110.33
N VAL A 17 -5.96 -71.17 110.57
CA VAL A 17 -5.35 -72.50 110.39
C VAL A 17 -5.01 -72.75 108.91
N VAL A 18 -5.89 -72.36 107.98
CA VAL A 18 -5.63 -72.47 106.53
C VAL A 18 -4.46 -71.58 106.10
N LEU A 19 -4.32 -70.36 106.65
CA LEU A 19 -3.18 -69.50 106.34
C LEU A 19 -1.87 -69.99 106.97
N GLU A 20 -1.93 -70.62 108.15
CA GLU A 20 -0.76 -71.26 108.77
C GLU A 20 -0.34 -72.52 108.01
N ASP A 21 -1.29 -73.31 107.52
CA ASP A 21 -1.02 -74.42 106.62
C ASP A 21 -0.42 -73.92 105.30
N ALA A 22 -0.94 -72.82 104.73
CA ALA A 22 -0.36 -72.18 103.55
C ALA A 22 1.07 -71.64 103.78
N LEU A 23 1.36 -71.11 104.97
CA LEU A 23 2.72 -70.71 105.38
C LEU A 23 3.65 -71.92 105.48
N ASN A 24 3.17 -73.03 106.05
CA ASN A 24 3.91 -74.29 106.13
C ASN A 24 4.12 -74.94 104.75
N GLN A 25 3.21 -74.74 103.80
CA GLN A 25 3.39 -75.20 102.42
C GLN A 25 4.33 -74.27 101.64
N LEU A 26 4.37 -72.97 101.96
CA LEU A 26 5.34 -72.03 101.38
C LEU A 26 6.77 -72.34 101.80
N SER A 27 6.99 -72.85 103.03
CA SER A 27 8.32 -73.26 103.49
C SER A 27 8.83 -74.54 102.82
N VAL A 28 7.97 -75.37 102.23
CA VAL A 28 8.41 -76.50 101.38
C VAL A 28 9.16 -76.02 100.14
N LEU A 29 8.93 -74.77 99.71
CA LEU A 29 9.69 -74.14 98.63
C LEU A 29 11.08 -73.63 99.07
N ASP A 30 11.45 -73.69 100.36
CA ASP A 30 12.85 -73.54 100.81
C ASP A 30 13.72 -74.71 100.37
N ASP A 31 13.13 -75.90 100.23
CA ASP A 31 13.86 -77.15 99.97
C ASP A 31 14.06 -77.45 98.48
N LEU A 32 13.64 -76.54 97.58
CA LEU A 32 13.92 -76.67 96.15
C LEU A 32 15.42 -76.41 95.90
N PRO A 33 16.21 -77.43 95.50
CA PRO A 33 17.63 -77.24 95.26
C PRO A 33 17.84 -76.25 94.11
N SER A 34 18.69 -75.25 94.33
CA SER A 34 19.29 -74.48 93.23
C SER A 34 19.97 -75.48 92.29
N LEU A 35 19.46 -75.62 91.06
CA LEU A 35 20.07 -76.47 90.05
C LEU A 35 21.56 -76.13 89.90
N PRO A 36 22.46 -77.13 89.89
CA PRO A 36 23.89 -76.89 89.81
C PRO A 36 24.29 -76.24 88.48
N ASN A 37 25.15 -75.23 88.57
CA ASN A 37 25.89 -74.67 87.45
C ASN A 37 26.89 -75.71 86.94
N ASP A 38 26.60 -76.37 85.82
CA ASP A 38 27.63 -77.11 85.07
C ASP A 38 28.22 -76.22 83.99
N ASP A 39 29.47 -75.81 84.23
CA ASP A 39 30.29 -74.99 83.35
C ASP A 39 31.56 -75.77 82.98
N LYS A 40 31.51 -76.53 81.86
CA LYS A 40 32.70 -77.12 81.22
C LYS A 40 32.58 -77.18 79.68
N SER A 41 33.30 -76.26 79.04
CA SER A 41 34.00 -76.34 77.73
C SER A 41 33.24 -76.86 76.48
N LEU A 42 33.04 -76.00 75.47
CA LEU A 42 34.00 -75.76 74.38
C LEU A 42 33.47 -74.75 73.34
N LYS A 43 34.33 -73.81 73.00
CA LYS A 43 34.20 -72.84 71.90
C LYS A 43 34.12 -73.57 70.56
N THR A 44 33.18 -73.18 69.69
CA THR A 44 33.44 -72.59 68.36
C THR A 44 32.14 -72.37 67.56
N LEU A 45 32.06 -71.21 66.90
CA LEU A 45 31.14 -70.80 65.81
C LEU A 45 29.82 -70.09 66.15
N SER A 46 29.87 -68.75 65.96
CA SER A 46 28.82 -67.87 65.42
C SER A 46 27.57 -67.56 66.26
N GLY A 47 27.75 -66.66 67.23
CA GLY A 47 27.04 -65.37 67.18
C GLY A 47 25.52 -65.34 67.39
N LYS A 48 24.97 -66.05 68.38
CA LYS A 48 23.69 -65.74 69.04
C LYS A 48 23.45 -66.78 70.14
N GLN A 49 23.62 -66.40 71.41
CA GLN A 49 23.04 -66.98 72.64
C GLN A 49 24.03 -66.85 73.82
N SER A 50 23.92 -65.74 74.54
CA SER A 50 24.44 -65.57 75.91
C SER A 50 23.52 -64.61 76.64
N LYS A 51 22.30 -65.08 76.93
CA LYS A 51 21.31 -64.40 77.78
C LYS A 51 20.62 -65.37 78.75
N SER A 52 20.92 -66.66 78.71
CA SER A 52 20.26 -67.65 79.55
C SER A 52 20.79 -67.67 80.99
N SER A 53 22.10 -67.54 81.22
CA SER A 53 22.69 -67.66 82.57
C SER A 53 22.38 -66.48 83.51
N SER A 54 22.34 -65.25 82.98
CA SER A 54 21.99 -64.04 83.75
C SER A 54 20.51 -64.01 84.15
N ASN A 55 19.62 -64.51 83.28
CA ASN A 55 18.19 -64.50 83.55
C ASN A 55 17.83 -65.48 84.67
N THR A 56 18.50 -66.62 84.77
CA THR A 56 18.20 -67.63 85.80
C THR A 56 18.50 -67.12 87.21
N ALA A 57 19.67 -66.50 87.42
CA ALA A 57 20.06 -65.94 88.73
C ALA A 57 19.18 -64.75 89.15
N GLN A 58 18.77 -63.91 88.20
CA GLN A 58 17.86 -62.79 88.45
C GLN A 58 16.43 -63.26 88.74
N ASN A 59 15.98 -64.33 88.08
CA ASN A 59 14.69 -64.95 88.35
C ASN A 59 14.66 -65.63 89.72
N THR A 60 15.71 -66.34 90.13
CA THR A 60 15.78 -66.97 91.47
C THR A 60 15.78 -65.93 92.58
N ALA A 61 16.49 -64.81 92.41
CA ALA A 61 16.49 -63.70 93.37
C ALA A 61 15.11 -63.02 93.47
N ARG A 62 14.43 -62.86 92.33
CA ARG A 62 13.07 -62.31 92.30
C ARG A 62 12.07 -63.24 92.97
N VAL A 63 12.15 -64.55 92.71
CA VAL A 63 11.29 -65.57 93.34
C VAL A 63 11.51 -65.60 94.84
N ALA A 64 12.76 -65.54 95.31
CA ALA A 64 13.08 -65.48 96.75
C ALA A 64 12.50 -64.24 97.42
N LEU A 65 12.58 -63.08 96.77
CA LEU A 65 12.00 -61.82 97.27
C LEU A 65 10.47 -61.84 97.27
N GLU A 66 9.86 -62.31 96.19
CA GLU A 66 8.40 -62.47 96.09
C GLU A 66 7.90 -63.43 97.17
N ARG A 67 8.63 -64.54 97.42
CA ARG A 67 8.31 -65.49 98.49
C ARG A 67 8.38 -64.85 99.86
N ALA A 68 9.48 -64.17 100.20
CA ALA A 68 9.65 -63.49 101.48
C ALA A 68 8.53 -62.44 101.72
N ASN A 69 8.13 -61.71 100.68
CA ASN A 69 7.02 -60.77 100.75
C ASN A 69 5.67 -61.47 100.96
N THR A 70 5.41 -62.60 100.30
CA THR A 70 4.19 -63.40 100.50
C THR A 70 4.14 -64.05 101.88
N GLU A 71 5.26 -64.55 102.38
CA GLU A 71 5.38 -65.12 103.73
C GLU A 71 5.13 -64.06 104.80
N ALA A 72 5.69 -62.85 104.63
CA ALA A 72 5.44 -61.72 105.52
C ALA A 72 3.97 -61.26 105.49
N LEU A 73 3.33 -61.25 104.31
CA LEU A 73 1.93 -60.88 104.14
C LEU A 73 0.97 -61.90 104.76
N LEU A 74 1.20 -63.20 104.49
CA LEU A 74 0.41 -64.30 105.06
C LEU A 74 0.59 -64.37 106.58
N SER A 75 1.81 -64.21 107.10
CA SER A 75 2.09 -64.13 108.54
C SER A 75 1.35 -62.96 109.21
N ARG A 76 1.30 -61.80 108.55
CA ARG A 76 0.58 -60.62 109.05
C ARG A 76 -0.94 -60.84 109.01
N ALA A 77 -1.47 -61.43 107.94
CA ALA A 77 -2.89 -61.73 107.79
C ALA A 77 -3.38 -62.80 108.78
N ALA A 78 -2.60 -63.86 109.02
CA ALA A 78 -2.90 -64.90 110.01
C ALA A 78 -2.98 -64.32 111.43
N ARG A 79 -2.09 -63.38 111.76
CA ARG A 79 -2.09 -62.66 113.04
C ARG A 79 -3.30 -61.74 113.18
N GLU A 80 -3.61 -60.94 112.15
CA GLU A 80 -4.77 -60.03 112.16
C GLU A 80 -6.10 -60.77 112.30
N ILE A 81 -6.24 -61.95 111.67
CA ILE A 81 -7.43 -62.79 111.80
C ILE A 81 -7.52 -63.39 113.21
N ARG A 82 -6.40 -63.83 113.80
CA ARG A 82 -6.37 -64.39 115.16
C ARG A 82 -6.68 -63.35 116.25
N GLU A 83 -6.15 -62.14 116.11
CA GLU A 83 -6.20 -61.12 117.16
C GLU A 83 -7.37 -60.15 117.02
N VAL A 84 -7.66 -59.71 115.79
CA VAL A 84 -8.62 -58.61 115.51
C VAL A 84 -9.84 -59.10 114.70
N ARG A 85 -9.83 -60.38 114.27
CA ARG A 85 -10.87 -61.00 113.41
C ARG A 85 -11.12 -60.24 112.11
N GLN A 86 -10.07 -59.63 111.58
CA GLN A 86 -10.08 -58.88 110.33
C GLN A 86 -8.89 -59.30 109.47
N PHE A 87 -8.93 -59.02 108.16
CA PHE A 87 -7.88 -59.40 107.20
C PHE A 87 -7.49 -58.20 106.33
N THR A 88 -7.34 -57.04 106.96
CA THR A 88 -7.15 -55.76 106.26
C THR A 88 -5.82 -55.69 105.51
N SER A 89 -4.73 -56.28 106.04
CA SER A 89 -3.45 -56.34 105.34
C SER A 89 -3.53 -57.12 104.02
N LEU A 90 -4.20 -58.27 104.01
CA LEU A 90 -4.41 -59.04 102.78
C LEU A 90 -5.35 -58.31 101.81
N SER A 91 -6.44 -57.72 102.31
CA SER A 91 -7.37 -56.94 101.49
C SER A 91 -6.69 -55.73 100.83
N ASN A 92 -5.83 -55.02 101.57
CA ASN A 92 -5.13 -53.85 101.06
C ASN A 92 -4.02 -54.24 100.08
N ALA A 93 -3.26 -55.31 100.34
CA ALA A 93 -2.25 -55.81 99.41
C ALA A 93 -2.88 -56.30 98.09
N VAL A 94 -4.04 -56.96 98.15
CA VAL A 94 -4.79 -57.36 96.93
C VAL A 94 -5.32 -56.13 96.18
N LYS A 95 -5.79 -55.09 96.87
CA LYS A 95 -6.20 -53.83 96.22
C LYS A 95 -5.03 -53.11 95.58
N GLU A 96 -3.91 -52.99 96.28
CA GLU A 96 -2.70 -52.33 95.79
C GLU A 96 -2.13 -53.06 94.57
N GLU A 97 -2.10 -54.40 94.58
CA GLU A 97 -1.67 -55.17 93.40
C GLU A 97 -2.72 -55.15 92.26
N SER A 98 -4.01 -55.06 92.58
CA SER A 98 -5.05 -54.83 91.57
C SER A 98 -4.88 -53.46 90.89
N GLU A 99 -4.66 -52.40 91.67
CA GLU A 99 -4.40 -51.04 91.18
C GLU A 99 -3.09 -50.96 90.39
N ARG A 100 -2.04 -51.62 90.87
CA ARG A 100 -0.75 -51.73 90.17
C ARG A 100 -0.87 -52.47 88.85
N ARG A 101 -1.60 -53.60 88.80
CA ARG A 101 -1.91 -54.30 87.54
C ARG A 101 -2.70 -53.43 86.58
N HIS A 102 -3.72 -52.74 87.07
CA HIS A 102 -4.51 -51.82 86.25
C HIS A 102 -3.65 -50.66 85.71
N ALA A 103 -2.74 -50.11 86.51
CA ALA A 103 -1.82 -49.06 86.07
C ALA A 103 -0.88 -49.56 84.97
N LEU A 104 -0.29 -50.75 85.13
CA LEU A 104 0.57 -51.38 84.12
C LEU A 104 -0.21 -51.67 82.83
N GLN A 105 -1.43 -52.20 82.95
CA GLN A 105 -2.27 -52.46 81.78
C GLN A 105 -2.62 -51.16 81.04
N ASN A 106 -2.98 -50.09 81.75
CA ASN A 106 -3.21 -48.78 81.14
C ASN A 106 -1.95 -48.22 80.45
N THR A 107 -0.74 -48.46 81.00
CA THR A 107 0.50 -48.05 80.33
C THR A 107 0.76 -48.84 79.06
N LEU A 108 0.51 -50.16 79.09
CA LEU A 108 0.70 -51.04 77.94
C LEU A 108 -0.31 -50.75 76.82
N GLU A 109 -1.56 -50.45 77.17
CA GLU A 109 -2.58 -50.00 76.22
C GLU A 109 -2.20 -48.66 75.56
N ARG A 110 -1.68 -47.69 76.34
CA ARG A 110 -1.18 -46.42 75.79
C ARG A 110 0.03 -46.62 74.88
N GLU A 111 0.96 -47.47 75.27
CA GLU A 111 2.13 -47.80 74.45
C GLU A 111 1.71 -48.46 73.13
N ASN A 112 0.83 -49.47 73.18
CA ASN A 112 0.28 -50.12 71.99
C ASN A 112 -0.46 -49.12 71.08
N ALA A 113 -1.26 -48.21 71.66
CA ALA A 113 -1.92 -47.16 70.89
C ALA A 113 -0.92 -46.20 70.24
N ALA A 114 0.16 -45.83 70.95
CA ALA A 114 1.23 -44.99 70.43
C ALA A 114 2.02 -45.69 69.31
N VAL A 115 2.34 -46.97 69.47
CA VAL A 115 3.02 -47.80 68.46
C VAL A 115 2.15 -47.92 67.20
N SER A 116 0.85 -48.20 67.37
CA SER A 116 -0.11 -48.26 66.26
C SER A 116 -0.18 -46.92 65.51
N LYS A 117 -0.27 -45.80 66.23
CA LYS A 117 -0.28 -44.45 65.64
C LYS A 117 1.04 -44.12 64.94
N LEU A 118 2.17 -44.55 65.48
CA LEU A 118 3.48 -44.33 64.86
C LEU A 118 3.61 -45.15 63.57
N ALA A 119 3.08 -46.37 63.55
CA ALA A 119 3.02 -47.20 62.35
C ALA A 119 2.14 -46.55 61.26
N SER A 120 0.96 -46.03 61.61
CA SER A 120 0.10 -45.33 60.66
C SER A 120 0.76 -44.06 60.11
N LEU A 121 1.35 -43.23 60.96
CA LEU A 121 2.06 -42.01 60.53
C LEU A 121 3.26 -42.32 59.63
N LYS A 122 4.01 -43.40 59.89
CA LYS A 122 5.09 -43.84 59.00
C LYS A 122 4.56 -44.26 57.63
N GLN A 123 3.41 -44.93 57.59
CA GLN A 123 2.77 -45.31 56.35
C GLN A 123 2.27 -44.08 55.57
N ASP A 124 1.63 -43.14 56.25
CA ASP A 124 1.14 -41.89 55.65
C ASP A 124 2.30 -41.06 55.10
N LEU A 125 3.40 -40.92 55.86
CA LEU A 125 4.62 -40.26 55.40
C LEU A 125 5.22 -40.94 54.15
N ALA A 126 5.21 -42.27 54.10
CA ALA A 126 5.70 -43.00 52.94
C ALA A 126 4.82 -42.76 51.71
N ARG A 127 3.49 -42.78 51.85
CA ARG A 127 2.56 -42.47 50.77
C ARG A 127 2.69 -41.03 50.28
N GLU A 128 2.81 -40.07 51.20
CA GLU A 128 2.94 -38.66 50.84
C GLU A 128 4.23 -38.40 50.07
N LYS A 129 5.33 -39.07 50.43
CA LYS A 129 6.58 -39.02 49.67
C LYS A 129 6.43 -39.57 48.25
N THR A 130 5.76 -40.71 48.08
CA THR A 130 5.56 -41.29 46.75
C THR A 130 4.68 -40.39 45.88
N LEU A 131 3.61 -39.81 46.45
CA LEU A 131 2.76 -38.87 45.72
C LEU A 131 3.53 -37.61 45.29
N LEU A 132 4.34 -37.03 46.17
CA LEU A 132 5.17 -35.88 45.84
C LEU A 132 6.22 -36.20 44.76
N GLU A 133 6.80 -37.40 44.79
CA GLU A 133 7.72 -37.86 43.74
C GLU A 133 6.99 -38.00 42.40
N GLU A 134 5.80 -38.59 42.38
CA GLU A 134 4.95 -38.71 41.18
C GLU A 134 4.60 -37.32 40.62
N GLU A 135 4.07 -36.41 41.45
CA GLU A 135 3.75 -35.03 41.06
C GLU A 135 4.98 -34.28 40.52
N LEU A 136 6.15 -34.47 41.13
CA LEU A 136 7.40 -33.86 40.65
C LEU A 136 7.79 -34.40 39.27
N THR A 137 7.63 -35.71 39.05
CA THR A 137 7.90 -36.30 37.73
C THR A 137 6.91 -35.82 36.67
N GLU A 138 5.62 -35.71 36.98
CA GLU A 138 4.59 -35.20 36.08
C GLU A 138 4.85 -33.73 35.73
N ALA A 139 5.14 -32.89 36.73
CA ALA A 139 5.48 -31.49 36.52
C ALA A 139 6.76 -31.33 35.69
N SER A 140 7.77 -32.19 35.90
CA SER A 140 8.99 -32.20 35.10
C SER A 140 8.75 -32.62 33.65
N GLN A 141 7.86 -33.59 33.41
CA GLN A 141 7.47 -34.01 32.05
C GLN A 141 6.71 -32.88 31.34
N ALA A 142 5.70 -32.29 31.98
CA ALA A 142 4.97 -31.16 31.44
C ALA A 142 5.88 -29.96 31.12
N ALA A 143 6.85 -29.66 31.99
CA ALA A 143 7.84 -28.62 31.73
C ALA A 143 8.74 -28.93 30.52
N GLN A 144 9.03 -30.21 30.25
CA GLN A 144 9.80 -30.61 29.09
C GLN A 144 8.98 -30.50 27.80
N GLU A 145 7.73 -30.97 27.80
CA GLU A 145 6.82 -30.83 26.65
C GLU A 145 6.58 -29.35 26.29
N LEU A 146 6.42 -28.48 27.30
CA LEU A 146 6.31 -27.04 27.08
C LEU A 146 7.60 -26.44 26.48
N ARG A 147 8.78 -26.93 26.87
CA ARG A 147 10.05 -26.49 26.25
C ARG A 147 10.16 -26.93 24.80
N ASP A 148 9.76 -28.16 24.50
CA ASP A 148 9.83 -28.72 23.16
C ASP A 148 8.86 -28.01 22.21
N THR A 149 7.62 -27.74 22.67
CA THR A 149 6.63 -26.96 21.90
C THR A 149 7.10 -25.52 21.65
N ILE A 150 7.68 -24.84 22.64
CA ILE A 150 8.27 -23.51 22.44
C ILE A 150 9.39 -23.56 21.38
N SER A 151 10.27 -24.55 21.47
CA SER A 151 11.35 -24.73 20.50
C SER A 151 10.82 -24.97 19.09
N GLU A 152 9.84 -25.85 18.93
CA GLU A 152 9.20 -26.14 17.64
C GLU A 152 8.55 -24.90 17.03
N VAL A 153 7.74 -24.17 17.81
CA VAL A 153 7.09 -22.93 17.37
C VAL A 153 8.12 -21.88 16.98
N THR A 154 9.21 -21.75 17.75
CA THR A 154 10.28 -20.78 17.47
C THR A 154 11.01 -21.09 16.16
N VAL A 155 11.33 -22.36 15.92
CA VAL A 155 11.96 -22.81 14.67
C VAL A 155 11.02 -22.58 13.49
N SER A 156 9.75 -22.99 13.61
CA SER A 156 8.73 -22.80 12.58
C SER A 156 8.56 -21.33 12.22
N ALA A 157 8.36 -20.46 13.22
CA ALA A 157 8.21 -19.02 13.02
C ALA A 157 9.44 -18.38 12.36
N THR A 158 10.65 -18.85 12.70
CA THR A 158 11.90 -18.35 12.09
C THR A 158 11.99 -18.73 10.60
N VAL A 159 11.58 -19.95 10.25
CA VAL A 159 11.55 -20.41 8.85
C VAL A 159 10.50 -19.63 8.07
N GLU A 160 9.29 -19.50 8.60
CA GLU A 160 8.18 -18.74 8.01
C GLU A 160 8.57 -17.28 7.79
N GLN A 161 9.18 -16.63 8.78
CA GLN A 161 9.64 -15.24 8.65
C GLN A 161 10.71 -15.09 7.56
N LYS A 162 11.63 -16.05 7.41
CA LYS A 162 12.62 -16.04 6.32
C LYS A 162 11.97 -16.23 4.97
N PHE A 163 10.96 -17.10 4.87
CA PHE A 163 10.21 -17.34 3.64
C PHE A 163 9.45 -16.08 3.22
N ILE A 164 8.63 -15.52 4.12
CA ILE A 164 7.85 -14.30 3.87
C ILE A 164 8.77 -13.16 3.42
N ARG A 165 9.90 -12.94 4.11
CA ARG A 165 10.86 -11.88 3.70
C ARG A 165 11.41 -12.09 2.30
N LYS A 166 11.76 -13.33 1.93
CA LYS A 166 12.25 -13.64 0.57
C LYS A 166 11.16 -13.45 -0.47
N GLU A 167 9.95 -13.89 -0.17
CA GLU A 167 8.79 -13.73 -1.05
C GLU A 167 8.45 -12.25 -1.27
N THR A 168 8.42 -11.44 -0.20
CA THR A 168 8.15 -10.00 -0.31
C THR A 168 9.20 -9.28 -1.13
N VAL A 169 10.49 -9.59 -0.93
CA VAL A 169 11.59 -8.97 -1.70
C VAL A 169 11.50 -9.38 -3.17
N ALA A 170 11.27 -10.66 -3.47
CA ALA A 170 11.14 -11.13 -4.85
C ALA A 170 9.91 -10.51 -5.56
N HIS A 171 8.80 -10.36 -4.84
CA HIS A 171 7.60 -9.71 -5.37
C HIS A 171 7.84 -8.23 -5.64
N GLU A 172 8.50 -7.52 -4.71
CA GLU A 172 8.86 -6.10 -4.88
C GLU A 172 9.82 -5.91 -6.06
N GLU A 173 10.86 -6.73 -6.18
CA GLU A 173 11.81 -6.68 -7.31
C GLU A 173 11.12 -6.94 -8.64
N SER A 174 10.25 -7.95 -8.71
CA SER A 174 9.46 -8.26 -9.91
C SER A 174 8.54 -7.10 -10.30
N ALA A 175 7.79 -6.55 -9.34
CA ALA A 175 6.91 -5.41 -9.57
C ALA A 175 7.71 -4.18 -10.03
N ARG A 176 8.84 -3.89 -9.37
CA ARG A 176 9.74 -2.79 -9.75
C ARG A 176 10.29 -2.96 -11.16
N GLN A 177 10.69 -4.17 -11.53
CA GLN A 177 11.20 -4.46 -12.88
C GLN A 177 10.11 -4.28 -13.95
N GLN A 178 8.88 -4.72 -13.66
CA GLN A 178 7.73 -4.52 -14.55
C GLN A 178 7.42 -3.03 -14.73
N CYS A 179 7.32 -2.28 -13.63
CA CYS A 179 7.11 -0.84 -13.67
C CYS A 179 8.21 -0.13 -14.46
N SER A 180 9.48 -0.44 -14.19
CA SER A 180 10.62 0.13 -14.91
C SER A 180 10.55 -0.17 -16.42
N THR A 181 10.19 -1.40 -16.80
CA THR A 181 10.08 -1.79 -18.22
C THR A 181 8.94 -1.06 -18.92
N ILE A 182 7.82 -0.83 -18.24
CA ILE A 182 6.69 -0.06 -18.79
C ILE A 182 7.09 1.41 -18.91
N GLU A 183 7.74 1.96 -17.89
CA GLU A 183 8.20 3.35 -17.87
C GLU A 183 9.20 3.63 -18.99
N THR A 184 10.18 2.75 -19.21
CA THR A 184 11.15 2.90 -20.32
C THR A 184 10.45 2.87 -21.68
N LYS A 185 9.48 1.97 -21.89
CA LYS A 185 8.70 1.92 -23.14
C LYS A 185 7.92 3.20 -23.37
N LEU A 186 7.24 3.71 -22.35
CA LEU A 186 6.50 4.97 -22.44
C LEU A 186 7.41 6.16 -22.69
N MET A 187 8.61 6.19 -22.09
CA MET A 187 9.60 7.22 -22.38
C MET A 187 10.09 7.16 -23.83
N GLU A 188 10.36 5.97 -24.36
CA GLU A 188 10.77 5.77 -25.76
C GLU A 188 9.66 6.21 -26.73
N GLU A 189 8.40 5.85 -26.46
CA GLU A 189 7.24 6.28 -27.25
C GLU A 189 7.06 7.80 -27.20
N ASN A 190 7.18 8.41 -26.02
CA ASN A 190 7.07 9.86 -25.87
C ASN A 190 8.18 10.58 -26.67
N GLN A 191 9.43 10.11 -26.58
CA GLN A 191 10.52 10.65 -27.40
C GLN A 191 10.27 10.49 -28.89
N LEU A 192 9.69 9.37 -29.34
CA LEU A 192 9.31 9.18 -30.74
C LEU A 192 8.25 10.20 -31.17
N TRP A 193 7.23 10.44 -30.35
CA TRP A 193 6.19 11.42 -30.64
C TRP A 193 6.73 12.85 -30.67
N LEU A 194 7.60 13.22 -29.73
CA LEU A 194 8.27 14.53 -29.73
C LEU A 194 9.04 14.75 -31.03
N ARG A 195 9.84 13.76 -31.48
CA ARG A 195 10.56 13.86 -32.77
C ARG A 195 9.62 13.99 -33.97
N LYS A 196 8.45 13.33 -33.94
CA LYS A 196 7.44 13.47 -35.00
C LYS A 196 6.84 14.87 -35.02
N ILE A 197 6.52 15.42 -33.85
CA ILE A 197 6.01 16.80 -33.74
C ILE A 197 7.05 17.79 -34.27
N GLU A 198 8.31 17.68 -33.85
CA GLU A 198 9.39 18.53 -34.34
C GLU A 198 9.55 18.45 -35.87
N LEU A 199 9.43 17.25 -36.45
CA LEU A 199 9.50 17.08 -37.90
C LEU A 199 8.32 17.75 -38.62
N GLU A 200 7.11 17.61 -38.09
CA GLU A 200 5.91 18.26 -38.63
C GLU A 200 6.00 19.79 -38.52
N ASP A 201 6.53 20.32 -37.41
CA ASP A 201 6.76 21.76 -37.24
C ASP A 201 7.72 22.30 -38.30
N VAL A 202 8.84 21.60 -38.53
CA VAL A 202 9.82 21.97 -39.59
C VAL A 202 9.21 21.86 -40.99
N ALA A 203 8.41 20.82 -41.24
CA ALA A 203 7.72 20.67 -42.53
C ALA A 203 6.70 21.79 -42.75
N HIS A 204 5.93 22.13 -41.71
CA HIS A 204 4.96 23.21 -41.73
C HIS A 204 5.63 24.56 -42.01
N GLU A 205 6.73 24.87 -41.32
CA GLU A 205 7.50 26.09 -41.55
C GLU A 205 7.97 26.19 -43.01
N LYS A 206 8.54 25.12 -43.57
CA LYS A 206 8.97 25.08 -44.98
C LYS A 206 7.82 25.27 -45.97
N ILE A 207 6.66 24.67 -45.69
CA ILE A 207 5.46 24.84 -46.52
C ILE A 207 5.00 26.30 -46.47
N MET A 208 4.95 26.89 -45.27
CA MET A 208 4.56 28.28 -45.07
C MET A 208 5.50 29.26 -45.76
N GLU A 209 6.81 29.03 -45.68
CA GLU A 209 7.80 29.80 -46.43
C GLU A 209 7.59 29.71 -47.94
N PHE A 210 7.41 28.49 -48.47
CA PHE A 210 7.19 28.27 -49.89
C PHE A 210 5.92 28.98 -50.39
N LEU A 211 4.81 28.83 -49.68
CA LEU A 211 3.55 29.48 -50.03
C LEU A 211 3.66 31.00 -49.93
N THR A 212 4.41 31.51 -48.95
CA THR A 212 4.66 32.94 -48.82
C THR A 212 5.45 33.50 -49.99
N ARG A 213 6.54 32.84 -50.39
CA ARG A 213 7.32 33.21 -51.57
C ARG A 213 6.47 33.18 -52.85
N GLN A 214 5.67 32.13 -53.05
CA GLN A 214 4.79 32.04 -54.22
C GLN A 214 3.74 33.16 -54.25
N ARG A 215 3.14 33.48 -53.10
CA ARG A 215 2.18 34.58 -53.00
C ARG A 215 2.85 35.90 -53.38
N GLU A 216 4.02 36.19 -52.83
CA GLU A 216 4.79 37.41 -53.12
C GLU A 216 5.18 37.51 -54.61
N ASP A 217 5.56 36.40 -55.24
CA ASP A 217 5.89 36.38 -56.68
C ASP A 217 4.66 36.64 -57.56
N VAL A 218 3.49 36.13 -57.18
CA VAL A 218 2.22 36.41 -57.88
C VAL A 218 1.78 37.85 -57.66
N GLU A 219 1.86 38.35 -56.43
CA GLU A 219 1.57 39.76 -56.10
C GLU A 219 2.44 40.70 -56.93
N ARG A 220 3.74 40.44 -57.02
CA ARG A 220 4.67 41.21 -57.87
C ARG A 220 4.28 41.17 -59.35
N GLN A 221 3.92 40.00 -59.88
CA GLN A 221 3.47 39.90 -61.27
C GLN A 221 2.18 40.70 -61.51
N VAL A 222 1.23 40.66 -60.57
CA VAL A 222 0.00 41.46 -60.65
C VAL A 222 0.33 42.95 -60.69
N GLU A 223 1.22 43.43 -59.82
CA GLU A 223 1.67 44.83 -59.81
C GLU A 223 2.34 45.22 -61.13
N GLU A 224 3.25 44.39 -61.65
CA GLU A 224 3.90 44.61 -62.95
C GLU A 224 2.88 44.72 -64.10
N TRP A 225 1.88 43.82 -64.13
CA TRP A 225 0.83 43.86 -65.14
C TRP A 225 -0.11 45.05 -64.99
N MET A 226 -0.42 45.48 -63.77
CA MET A 226 -1.20 46.68 -63.51
C MET A 226 -0.49 47.93 -64.05
N VAL A 227 0.79 48.12 -63.69
CA VAL A 227 1.60 49.25 -64.18
C VAL A 227 1.69 49.24 -65.70
N LYS A 228 1.94 48.09 -66.31
CA LYS A 228 2.00 47.97 -67.77
C LYS A 228 0.66 48.31 -68.41
N TYR A 229 -0.45 47.83 -67.86
CA TYR A 229 -1.78 48.11 -68.38
C TYR A 229 -2.11 49.60 -68.32
N GLU A 230 -1.78 50.28 -67.21
CA GLU A 230 -1.92 51.73 -67.06
C GLU A 230 -1.10 52.47 -68.12
N GLN A 231 0.19 52.15 -68.25
CA GLN A 231 1.09 52.76 -69.25
C GLN A 231 0.60 52.56 -70.68
N ASP A 232 0.21 51.34 -71.05
CA ASP A 232 -0.31 51.03 -72.38
C ASP A 232 -1.63 51.77 -72.65
N THR A 233 -2.49 51.89 -71.64
CA THR A 233 -3.76 52.62 -71.75
C THR A 233 -3.53 54.12 -71.93
N GLU A 234 -2.62 54.72 -71.16
CA GLU A 234 -2.22 56.13 -71.31
C GLU A 234 -1.56 56.39 -72.67
N ALA A 235 -0.67 55.51 -73.12
CA ALA A 235 -0.04 55.61 -74.44
C ALA A 235 -1.07 55.53 -75.59
N LYS A 236 -2.09 54.67 -75.46
CA LYS A 236 -3.19 54.62 -76.44
C LYS A 236 -4.09 55.85 -76.36
N ALA A 237 -4.41 56.35 -75.17
CA ALA A 237 -5.23 57.54 -74.99
C ALA A 237 -4.54 58.78 -75.59
N THR A 238 -3.24 58.95 -75.34
CA THR A 238 -2.45 60.04 -75.92
C THR A 238 -2.33 59.94 -77.44
N ALA A 239 -2.11 58.73 -77.99
CA ALA A 239 -2.11 58.52 -79.44
C ALA A 239 -3.47 58.87 -80.08
N ILE A 240 -4.59 58.50 -79.45
CA ILE A 240 -5.93 58.87 -79.90
C ILE A 240 -6.10 60.39 -79.89
N GLU A 241 -5.64 61.07 -78.84
CA GLU A 241 -5.75 62.52 -78.72
C GLU A 241 -4.90 63.25 -79.77
N ASN A 242 -3.68 62.75 -80.04
CA ASN A 242 -2.83 63.27 -81.10
C ASN A 242 -3.52 63.14 -82.48
N ILE A 243 -4.10 61.97 -82.80
CA ILE A 243 -4.82 61.77 -84.06
C ILE A 243 -6.05 62.68 -84.16
N LYS A 244 -6.78 62.88 -83.06
CA LYS A 244 -7.91 63.82 -83.03
C LYS A 244 -7.45 65.26 -83.27
N HIS A 245 -6.35 65.68 -82.66
CA HIS A 245 -5.77 67.00 -82.84
C HIS A 245 -5.27 67.22 -84.27
N GLU A 246 -4.56 66.25 -84.85
CA GLU A 246 -4.13 66.27 -86.26
C GLU A 246 -5.34 66.34 -87.20
N ARG A 247 -6.39 65.55 -86.94
CA ARG A 247 -7.63 65.60 -87.73
C ARG A 247 -8.29 66.97 -87.64
N ALA A 248 -8.42 67.56 -86.44
CA ALA A 248 -8.98 68.89 -86.26
C ALA A 248 -8.17 69.94 -87.03
N THR A 249 -6.84 69.91 -86.90
CA THR A 249 -5.93 70.82 -87.62
C THR A 249 -6.06 70.68 -89.13
N ASN A 250 -6.21 69.45 -89.64
CA ASN A 250 -6.39 69.22 -91.08
C ASN A 250 -7.76 69.72 -91.55
N VAL A 251 -8.82 69.52 -90.76
CA VAL A 251 -10.15 70.09 -91.04
C VAL A 251 -10.08 71.60 -91.13
N ASP A 252 -9.43 72.28 -90.17
CA ASP A 252 -9.26 73.74 -90.20
C ASP A 252 -8.52 74.22 -91.46
N LYS A 253 -7.47 73.49 -91.87
CA LYS A 253 -6.74 73.79 -93.12
C LYS A 253 -7.61 73.57 -94.37
N PHE A 254 -8.41 72.50 -94.40
CA PHE A 254 -9.33 72.26 -95.50
C PHE A 254 -10.40 73.35 -95.58
N GLU A 255 -10.97 73.76 -94.45
CA GLU A 255 -11.94 74.87 -94.40
C GLU A 255 -11.33 76.19 -94.89
N GLN A 256 -10.09 76.51 -94.50
CA GLN A 256 -9.36 77.67 -95.01
C GLN A 256 -9.14 77.60 -96.54
N LEU A 257 -8.75 76.42 -97.06
CA LEU A 257 -8.59 76.23 -98.50
C LEU A 257 -9.91 76.39 -99.26
N VAL A 258 -11.01 75.84 -98.73
CA VAL A 258 -12.35 76.02 -99.30
C VAL A 258 -12.72 77.50 -99.36
N GLN A 259 -12.54 78.24 -98.26
CA GLN A 259 -12.78 79.69 -98.22
C GLN A 259 -11.93 80.43 -99.27
N MET A 260 -10.64 80.12 -99.38
CA MET A 260 -9.77 80.72 -100.40
C MET A 260 -10.22 80.42 -101.84
N PHE A 261 -10.71 79.20 -102.11
CA PHE A 261 -11.26 78.86 -103.43
C PHE A 261 -12.56 79.61 -103.71
N GLU A 262 -13.46 79.70 -102.74
CA GLU A 262 -14.70 80.48 -102.86
C GLU A 262 -14.40 81.97 -103.12
N GLU A 263 -13.41 82.55 -102.44
CA GLU A 263 -12.95 83.92 -102.68
C GLU A 263 -12.38 84.12 -104.10
N LEU A 264 -11.57 83.18 -104.59
CA LEU A 264 -11.01 83.22 -105.96
C LEU A 264 -12.09 83.03 -107.02
N GLU A 265 -13.03 82.11 -106.82
CA GLU A 265 -14.18 81.92 -107.70
C GLU A 265 -15.02 83.19 -107.77
N HIS A 266 -15.32 83.80 -106.62
CA HIS A 266 -16.01 85.08 -106.55
C HIS A 266 -15.23 86.19 -107.29
N ALA A 267 -13.91 86.27 -107.12
CA ALA A 267 -13.06 87.23 -107.83
C ALA A 267 -13.05 87.00 -109.36
N MET A 268 -12.98 85.75 -109.82
CA MET A 268 -13.06 85.41 -111.25
C MET A 268 -14.43 85.74 -111.84
N GLU A 269 -15.51 85.46 -111.10
CA GLU A 269 -16.87 85.80 -111.52
C GLU A 269 -17.04 87.33 -111.61
N GLU A 270 -16.48 88.07 -110.65
CA GLU A 270 -16.40 89.53 -110.73
C GLU A 270 -15.59 90.02 -111.94
N GLU A 271 -14.41 89.45 -112.22
CA GLU A 271 -13.61 89.80 -113.41
C GLU A 271 -14.35 89.48 -114.70
N ARG A 272 -15.01 88.33 -114.78
CA ARG A 272 -15.83 87.93 -115.93
C ARG A 272 -16.96 88.92 -116.14
N LYS A 273 -17.65 89.33 -115.08
CA LYS A 273 -18.70 90.36 -115.12
C LYS A 273 -18.15 91.72 -115.59
N LYS A 274 -16.99 92.14 -115.06
CA LYS A 274 -16.28 93.37 -115.50
C LYS A 274 -15.91 93.30 -116.99
N ALA A 275 -15.38 92.18 -117.46
CA ALA A 275 -15.01 91.98 -118.87
C ALA A 275 -16.23 91.94 -119.80
N GLU A 276 -17.35 91.34 -119.36
CA GLU A 276 -18.62 91.39 -120.09
C GLU A 276 -19.17 92.81 -120.18
N ASP A 277 -19.11 93.58 -119.10
CA ASP A 277 -19.54 94.98 -119.08
C ASP A 277 -18.63 95.88 -119.93
N GLU A 278 -17.32 95.63 -119.95
CA GLU A 278 -16.38 96.31 -120.85
C GLU A 278 -16.64 95.96 -122.32
N LYS A 279 -16.91 94.69 -122.65
CA LYS A 279 -17.33 94.29 -124.00
C LYS A 279 -18.62 94.99 -124.43
N LYS A 280 -19.62 95.07 -123.55
CA LYS A 280 -20.87 95.81 -123.81
C LYS A 280 -20.56 97.28 -124.09
N LEU A 281 -19.70 97.92 -123.29
CA LEU A 281 -19.29 99.31 -123.48
C LEU A 281 -18.55 99.52 -124.81
N MET A 282 -17.62 98.63 -125.16
CA MET A 282 -16.90 98.68 -126.44
C MET A 282 -17.84 98.44 -127.64
N MET A 283 -18.81 97.54 -127.51
CA MET A 283 -19.85 97.34 -128.51
C MET A 283 -20.70 98.61 -128.69
N GLN A 284 -21.11 99.26 -127.60
CA GLN A 284 -21.81 100.54 -127.64
C GLN A 284 -20.96 101.61 -128.34
N LYS A 285 -19.69 101.79 -127.94
CA LYS A 285 -18.75 102.72 -128.61
C LYS A 285 -18.60 102.41 -130.10
N SER A 286 -18.46 101.14 -130.46
CA SER A 286 -18.37 100.69 -131.85
C SER A 286 -19.66 100.94 -132.64
N GLN A 287 -20.82 100.74 -132.03
CA GLN A 287 -22.11 101.06 -132.65
C GLN A 287 -22.27 102.58 -132.85
N SER A 288 -21.91 103.38 -131.85
CA SER A 288 -21.89 104.85 -131.94
C SER A 288 -20.96 105.31 -133.05
N ALA A 289 -19.73 104.78 -133.11
CA ALA A 289 -18.76 105.07 -134.16
C ALA A 289 -19.27 104.66 -135.54
N ARG A 290 -19.92 103.49 -135.67
CA ARG A 290 -20.55 103.04 -136.93
C ARG A 290 -21.70 103.95 -137.37
N ARG A 291 -22.53 104.44 -136.44
CA ARG A 291 -23.58 105.44 -136.74
C ARG A 291 -22.95 106.75 -137.24
N LEU A 292 -21.88 107.22 -136.59
CA LEU A 292 -21.13 108.40 -136.99
C LEU A 292 -20.51 108.24 -138.39
N GLN A 293 -19.89 107.10 -138.67
CA GLN A 293 -19.31 106.77 -139.98
C GLN A 293 -20.37 106.68 -141.08
N ARG A 294 -21.54 106.08 -140.81
CA ARG A 294 -22.67 106.05 -141.77
C ARG A 294 -23.19 107.45 -142.04
N TRP A 295 -23.34 108.29 -141.02
CA TRP A 295 -23.71 109.69 -141.17
C TRP A 295 -22.71 110.46 -142.04
N TRP A 296 -21.40 110.28 -141.80
CA TRP A 296 -20.33 110.91 -142.60
C TRP A 296 -20.29 110.43 -144.05
N ARG A 297 -20.43 109.12 -144.30
CA ARG A 297 -20.50 108.55 -145.65
C ARG A 297 -21.72 109.05 -146.42
N GLY A 298 -22.87 109.17 -145.76
CA GLY A 298 -24.07 109.80 -146.35
C GLY A 298 -23.87 111.27 -146.72
N GLN A 299 -23.05 112.02 -145.98
CA GLN A 299 -22.67 113.39 -146.36
C GLN A 299 -21.72 113.43 -147.58
N LEU A 300 -20.81 112.46 -147.71
CA LEU A 300 -19.89 112.33 -148.85
C LEU A 300 -20.62 111.94 -150.15
N GLU A 301 -21.63 111.07 -150.09
CA GLU A 301 -22.45 110.71 -151.25
C GLU A 301 -23.34 111.88 -151.72
N LYS A 302 -23.83 112.72 -150.80
CA LYS A 302 -24.53 113.97 -151.15
C LYS A 302 -23.62 114.99 -151.82
N LYS A 303 -22.31 114.98 -151.54
CA LYS A 303 -21.31 115.79 -152.27
C LYS A 303 -20.90 115.20 -153.63
N ARG A 304 -21.05 113.89 -153.86
CA ARG A 304 -20.72 113.23 -155.14
C ARG A 304 -21.83 113.29 -156.19
N ALA A 305 -23.09 113.48 -155.77
CA ALA A 305 -24.24 113.57 -156.67
C ALA A 305 -24.38 114.91 -157.44
N SER A 306 -23.51 115.92 -157.20
CA SER A 306 -23.61 117.24 -157.86
C SER A 306 -22.65 117.50 -159.03
N ALA A 307 -21.85 116.52 -159.49
CA ALA A 307 -20.84 116.77 -160.52
C ALA A 307 -20.61 115.61 -161.53
N LYS A 308 -21.47 115.47 -162.55
CA LYS A 308 -21.11 115.33 -163.99
C LYS A 308 -22.31 114.95 -164.88
N ALA A 309 -22.59 115.83 -165.85
CA ALA A 309 -23.41 115.58 -167.06
C ALA A 309 -22.68 116.14 -168.31
N LYS A 310 -22.84 115.41 -169.44
CA LYS A 310 -22.46 115.66 -170.88
C LYS A 310 -21.02 115.21 -171.32
N LYS A 311 -20.74 114.14 -172.13
CA LYS A 311 -21.07 113.63 -173.53
C LYS A 311 -20.16 114.21 -174.65
N PRO A 312 -19.93 113.60 -175.87
CA PRO A 312 -20.35 112.28 -176.47
C PRO A 312 -19.36 111.52 -177.47
N LYS A 313 -19.84 110.36 -177.98
CA LYS A 313 -19.73 109.71 -179.35
C LYS A 313 -18.56 108.75 -179.72
N GLY A 314 -18.89 107.49 -180.08
CA GLY A 314 -18.12 106.68 -181.06
C GLY A 314 -18.14 105.12 -180.96
N LYS A 315 -18.98 104.45 -181.77
CA LYS A 315 -18.92 103.12 -182.44
C LYS A 315 -18.36 101.82 -181.78
N LYS A 316 -19.29 100.84 -181.65
CA LYS A 316 -19.32 99.39 -181.97
C LYS A 316 -18.04 98.52 -181.85
N LYS A 317 -18.11 97.52 -180.97
CA LYS A 317 -18.53 96.14 -181.32
C LYS A 317 -19.27 95.52 -180.12
#